data_AF-A0A8S2EBK6-F1
#
_entry.id   AF-A0A8S2EBK6-F1
#
_cell.length_a   1.000
_cell.length_b   1.000
_cell.length_c   1.000
_cell.angle_alpha   90.00
_cell.angle_beta   90.00
_cell.angle_gamma   90.00
#
_symmetry.space_group_name_H-M   'P 1'
#
loop_
_entity.id
_entity.type
_entity.pdbx_description
1 polymer ?
#
loop_
_entity_poly.entity_id
_entity_poly.type
_entity_poly.pdbx_seq_one_letter_code
_entity_poly.pdbx_strand_id
1 'polypeptide(L)'
;MLTDPSRSNSYVWRQDDNQPSNAIAGGRDSSRSTLYISKCHLQLHGYNLQLSGKFHNGKAYATFGFVEYTCPPGSYEILVC
;
A
#
# COMPACT_ATOMS: atom_id res chain seq x y z
N MET A 1 0.78 -13.77 5.81
CA MET A 1 2.06 -13.29 5.27
C MET A 1 2.04 -13.56 3.77
N LEU A 2 2.28 -12.55 2.93
CA LEU A 2 2.41 -12.72 1.47
C LEU A 2 3.85 -13.11 1.15
N THR A 3 4.04 -14.17 0.37
CA THR A 3 5.36 -14.62 -0.11
C THR A 3 5.24 -15.07 -1.57
N ASP A 4 6.30 -14.89 -2.37
CA ASP A 4 6.41 -15.47 -3.72
C ASP A 4 7.50 -16.56 -3.71
N PRO A 5 7.17 -17.80 -3.34
CA PRO A 5 8.14 -18.89 -3.31
C PRO A 5 8.59 -19.31 -4.72
N SER A 6 7.77 -19.04 -5.73
CA SER A 6 8.06 -19.39 -7.13
C SER A 6 9.09 -18.47 -7.78
N ARG A 7 9.32 -17.28 -7.18
CA ARG A 7 10.14 -16.19 -7.75
C ARG A 7 9.72 -15.85 -9.18
N SER A 8 8.41 -15.90 -9.43
CA SER A 8 7.82 -15.61 -10.73
C SER A 8 8.02 -14.16 -11.18
N ASN A 9 8.37 -13.26 -10.25
CA ASN A 9 8.39 -11.81 -10.45
C ASN A 9 7.05 -11.27 -10.99
N SER A 10 5.95 -11.98 -10.70
CA SER A 10 4.60 -11.55 -11.08
C SER A 10 4.14 -10.31 -10.29
N TYR A 11 4.67 -10.11 -9.08
CA TYR A 11 4.30 -8.98 -8.24
C TYR A 11 5.17 -7.75 -8.52
N VAL A 12 4.52 -6.63 -8.81
CA VAL A 12 5.18 -5.36 -9.12
C VAL A 12 4.57 -4.25 -8.27
N TRP A 13 5.41 -3.33 -7.78
CA TRP A 13 4.95 -2.08 -7.18
C TRP A 13 4.71 -1.06 -8.29
N ARG A 14 3.49 -0.51 -8.35
CA ARG A 14 3.11 0.50 -9.34
C ARG A 14 2.79 1.81 -8.62
N GLN A 15 3.43 2.89 -9.03
CA GLN A 15 3.05 4.23 -8.62
C GLN A 15 1.76 4.61 -9.34
N ASP A 16 0.66 4.69 -8.61
CA ASP A 16 -0.67 4.99 -9.13
C ASP A 16 -1.48 5.65 -8.01
N ASP A 17 -2.08 6.81 -8.31
CA ASP A 17 -2.97 7.50 -7.36
C ASP A 17 -4.41 6.97 -7.41
N ASN A 18 -4.72 6.18 -8.44
CA ASN A 18 -5.97 5.46 -8.57
C ASN A 18 -5.77 3.98 -8.25
N GLN A 19 -6.87 3.25 -8.10
CA GLN A 19 -6.83 1.80 -7.90
C GLN A 19 -6.54 1.09 -9.23
N PRO A 20 -5.39 0.39 -9.40
CA PRO A 20 -5.17 -0.44 -10.57
C PRO A 20 -6.15 -1.60 -10.64
N SER A 21 -6.58 -1.99 -11.84
CA SER A 21 -7.50 -3.12 -12.05
C SER A 21 -6.95 -4.46 -11.57
N ASN A 22 -5.62 -4.61 -11.56
CA ASN A 22 -4.91 -5.80 -11.14
C ASN A 22 -4.24 -5.66 -9.76
N ALA A 23 -4.76 -4.76 -8.92
CA ALA A 23 -4.27 -4.57 -7.55
C ALA A 23 -4.58 -5.78 -6.66
N ILE A 24 -3.62 -6.15 -5.82
CA ILE A 24 -3.74 -7.27 -4.89
C ILE A 24 -4.61 -6.87 -3.70
N ALA A 25 -5.70 -7.61 -3.49
CA ALA A 25 -6.53 -7.49 -2.29
C ALA A 25 -5.73 -7.97 -1.06
N GLY A 26 -5.52 -7.06 -0.11
CA GLY A 26 -4.85 -7.33 1.17
C GLY A 26 -5.81 -7.60 2.33
N GLY A 27 -7.10 -7.26 2.17
CA GLY A 27 -8.10 -7.47 3.20
C GLY A 27 -9.41 -6.76 2.89
N ARG A 28 -10.23 -6.55 3.94
CA ARG A 28 -11.48 -5.81 3.87
C ARG A 28 -11.64 -4.90 5.09
N ASP A 29 -12.32 -3.79 4.92
CA ASP A 29 -12.75 -2.92 6.02
C ASP A 29 -13.97 -3.50 6.78
N SER A 30 -14.46 -2.77 7.80
CA SER A 30 -15.64 -3.15 8.57
C SER A 30 -16.94 -3.15 7.76
N SER A 31 -16.99 -2.41 6.65
CA SER A 31 -18.09 -2.37 5.68
C SER A 31 -17.96 -3.43 4.58
N ARG A 32 -16.93 -4.30 4.66
CA ARG A 32 -16.57 -5.34 3.68
C ARG A 32 -16.03 -4.81 2.35
N SER A 33 -15.68 -3.52 2.26
CA SER A 33 -14.99 -2.97 1.10
C SER A 33 -13.58 -3.53 1.03
N THR A 34 -13.09 -3.81 -0.18
CA THR A 34 -11.72 -4.32 -0.37
C THR A 34 -10.68 -3.26 0.01
N LEU A 35 -9.64 -3.71 0.71
CA LEU A 35 -8.41 -2.96 0.96
C LEU A 35 -7.30 -3.56 0.11
N TYR A 36 -6.50 -2.71 -0.53
CA TYR A 36 -5.39 -3.12 -1.39
C TYR A 36 -4.06 -2.91 -0.68
N ILE A 37 -3.04 -3.68 -1.06
CA ILE A 37 -1.71 -3.58 -0.46
C ILE A 37 -0.98 -2.38 -1.05
N SER A 38 -0.50 -1.48 -0.18
CA SER A 38 0.31 -0.34 -0.60
C SER A 38 1.65 -0.28 0.14
N LYS A 39 2.55 0.54 -0.39
CA LYS A 39 3.85 0.88 0.19
C LYS A 39 4.02 2.39 0.12
N CYS A 40 4.11 3.04 1.26
CA CYS A 40 4.27 4.48 1.35
C CYS A 40 5.72 4.86 1.61
N HIS A 41 6.11 6.00 1.03
CA HIS A 41 7.39 6.67 1.21
C HIS A 41 7.14 7.97 1.98
N LEU A 42 7.37 7.94 3.30
CA LEU A 42 7.06 9.06 4.19
C LEU A 42 8.32 9.61 4.83
N GLN A 43 8.38 10.94 4.96
CA GLN A 43 9.38 11.60 5.79
C GLN A 43 8.75 11.98 7.13
N LEU A 44 9.07 11.24 8.21
CA LEU A 44 8.52 11.46 9.55
C LEU A 44 9.66 11.62 10.56
N HIS A 45 9.59 12.62 11.42
CA HIS A 45 10.56 12.87 12.49
C HIS A 45 12.03 12.91 12.02
N GLY A 46 12.27 13.37 10.79
CA GLY A 46 13.61 13.43 10.18
C GLY A 46 14.08 12.13 9.50
N TYR A 47 13.28 11.07 9.50
CA TYR A 47 13.59 9.80 8.85
C TYR A 47 12.82 9.65 7.54
N ASN A 48 13.48 9.09 6.53
CA ASN A 48 12.82 8.59 5.32
C ASN A 48 12.41 7.13 5.55
N LEU A 49 11.11 6.87 5.56
CA LEU A 49 10.53 5.58 5.90
C LEU A 49 9.81 5.00 4.69
N GLN A 50 10.05 3.71 4.44
CA GLN A 50 9.26 2.91 3.51
C GLN A 50 8.39 1.95 4.33
N LEU A 51 7.07 2.20 4.33
CA LEU A 51 6.13 1.51 5.20
C LEU A 51 5.09 0.77 4.38
N SER A 52 4.86 -0.49 4.70
CA SER A 52 3.71 -1.23 4.18
C SER A 52 2.42 -0.63 4.73
N GLY A 53 1.39 -0.61 3.89
CA GLY A 53 0.13 0.05 4.18
C GLY A 53 -1.07 -0.59 3.49
N LYS A 54 -2.20 0.11 3.61
CA LYS A 54 -3.44 -0.20 2.92
C LYS A 54 -3.81 0.93 1.97
N PHE A 55 -4.34 0.61 0.82
CA PHE A 55 -4.97 1.56 -0.10
C PHE A 55 -6.48 1.35 -0.13
N HIS A 56 -7.22 2.44 -0.04
CA HIS A 56 -8.67 2.45 -0.04
C HIS A 56 -9.20 3.79 -0.56
N ASN A 57 -10.15 3.75 -1.50
CA ASN A 57 -10.86 4.92 -2.03
C ASN A 57 -9.93 6.10 -2.42
N GLY A 58 -8.87 5.82 -3.20
CA GLY A 58 -7.97 6.86 -3.71
C GLY A 58 -6.93 7.36 -2.71
N LYS A 59 -6.76 6.69 -1.57
CA LYS A 59 -5.81 7.08 -0.51
C LYS A 59 -5.04 5.88 0.00
N ALA A 60 -3.75 6.07 0.21
CA ALA A 60 -2.92 5.12 0.93
C ALA A 60 -2.72 5.54 2.38
N TYR A 61 -2.62 4.56 3.26
CA TYR A 61 -2.44 4.72 4.69
C TYR A 61 -1.35 3.79 5.21
N ALA A 62 -0.46 4.30 6.05
CA ALA A 62 0.59 3.52 6.70
C ALA A 62 0.68 3.85 8.19
N THR A 63 1.08 2.88 9.00
CA THR A 63 1.15 3.05 10.46
C THR A 63 2.61 3.19 10.91
N PHE A 64 2.88 4.21 11.72
CA PHE A 64 4.17 4.39 12.39
C PHE A 64 3.95 4.99 13.78
N GLY A 65 4.63 4.47 14.80
CA GLY A 65 4.50 4.96 16.17
C GLY A 65 3.05 4.97 16.69
N PHE A 66 2.28 3.93 16.39
CA PHE A 66 0.85 3.79 16.76
C PHE A 66 -0.12 4.79 16.12
N VAL A 67 0.33 5.59 15.15
CA VAL A 67 -0.50 6.53 14.41
C VAL A 67 -0.63 6.06 12.96
N GLU A 68 -1.85 6.16 12.41
CA GLU A 68 -2.11 5.95 11.00
C GLU A 68 -1.95 7.28 10.24
N TYR A 69 -1.01 7.31 9.29
CA TYR A 69 -0.73 8.44 8.43
C TYR A 69 -1.37 8.22 7.07
N THR A 70 -1.97 9.28 6.51
CA THR A 70 -2.35 9.30 5.10
C THR A 70 -1.13 9.65 4.27
N CYS A 71 -0.84 8.87 3.22
CA CYS A 71 0.30 9.09 2.35
C CYS A 71 -0.07 10.12 1.26
N PRO A 72 0.72 11.19 1.09
CA PRO A 72 0.49 12.18 0.02
C PRO A 72 0.41 11.54 -1.38
N PRO A 73 -0.35 12.11 -2.33
CA PRO A 73 -0.32 11.69 -3.73
C PRO A 73 1.10 11.60 -4.28
N GLY A 74 1.38 10.57 -5.09
CA GLY A 74 2.70 10.29 -5.63
C GLY A 74 3.76 9.80 -4.61
N SER A 75 3.43 9.69 -3.33
CA SER A 75 4.34 9.16 -2.28
C SER A 75 4.09 7.69 -1.93
N TYR A 76 3.32 6.97 -2.75
CA TYR A 76 3.01 5.57 -2.51
C TYR A 76 2.94 4.76 -3.81
N GLU A 77 3.09 3.46 -3.65
CA GLU A 77 2.94 2.46 -4.70
C GLU A 77 1.91 1.42 -4.25
N ILE A 78 1.20 0.82 -5.20
CA ILE A 78 0.23 -0.24 -4.99
C ILE A 78 0.78 -1.54 -5.55
N LEU A 79 0.64 -2.64 -4.81
CA LEU A 79 1.07 -3.96 -5.26
C LEU A 79 0.08 -4.52 -6.28
N VAL A 80 0.58 -4.94 -7.44
CA VAL A 80 -0.20 -5.53 -8.53
C VAL A 80 0.40 -6.88 -8.96
N CYS A 81 -0.39 -7.74 -9.61
CA CYS A 81 0.08 -8.93 -10.33
C CYS A 81 -0.57 -9.11 -11.70
#